data_AF-A0A2E8BHE9-F1
#
_entry.id   AF-A0A2E8BHE9-F1
#
_cell.length_a   1.000
_cell.length_b   1.000
_cell.length_c   1.000
_cell.angle_alpha   90.00
_cell.angle_beta   90.00
_cell.angle_gamma   90.00
#
_symmetry.space_group_name_H-M   'P 1'
#
loop_
_entity.id
_entity.type
_entity.pdbx_description
1 polymer ?
#
loop_
_entity_poly.entity_id
_entity_poly.type
_entity_poly.pdbx_seq_one_letter_code
_entity_poly.pdbx_strand_id
1 'polypeptide(L)'
;MDNNSSWDAAPGIGACMSRSTEQLSTSAKDLIVRYGLMGALQQMNTLGADSLVFGNTWQACIGEGEQAVAGSNSKPVPVLGTCEGSMTTLPVDRSKVMGVVPLGHLAPPSHTQSTDHIYFLLSGHEVQQVPSVDVIAPTSGSIVKLANFTSDTTGSMFTDWQIELSTCTNGSIRFGHVSTISPELLALTTGPPSSCNTYGYAGYMHTECNWMGQSVDLAVFEGDVLGTAAGLGTPNTQLDFWAYDWGGELASAIDLSAQPEGILRATCPLDWFSDELRTDLYGMRMENNGILADEDTGCGKVFQDVPGAAKGFWYATVPVDGKWLDHLALVDTNTRSDHQAISVADLVADPGYWIFQEKDSGTHNLDFALVSAGSGVHCYDTFSADSNGPDGDPDHFLIEVVDDETLRIEHKSGNCGTEEAFTSPHTYSRYQM
;
A
#
# COMPACT_ATOMS: atom_id res chain seq x y z
N MET A 1 -23.61 17.90 -43.86
CA MET A 1 -22.48 18.27 -42.99
C MET A 1 -22.78 17.66 -41.64
N ASP A 2 -22.42 16.40 -41.48
CA ASP A 2 -22.57 15.69 -40.22
C ASP A 2 -21.30 16.00 -39.42
N ASN A 3 -21.37 17.07 -38.63
CA ASN A 3 -20.25 17.55 -37.81
C ASN A 3 -20.58 17.23 -36.35
N ASN A 4 -20.24 16.02 -35.92
CA ASN A 4 -20.34 15.63 -34.51
C ASN A 4 -18.95 15.17 -34.05
N SER A 5 -17.98 16.08 -34.11
CA SER A 5 -16.69 15.92 -33.44
C SER A 5 -16.96 15.80 -31.93
N SER A 6 -16.42 14.77 -31.27
CA SER A 6 -16.56 14.60 -29.81
C SER A 6 -16.05 15.85 -29.07
N TRP A 7 -16.68 16.21 -27.94
CA TRP A 7 -16.19 17.27 -27.04
C TRP A 7 -14.74 17.02 -26.61
N ASP A 8 -14.31 15.76 -26.57
CA ASP A 8 -12.96 15.34 -26.20
C ASP A 8 -11.88 15.82 -27.18
N ALA A 9 -12.23 16.16 -28.43
CA ALA A 9 -11.29 16.66 -29.44
C ALA A 9 -10.99 18.15 -29.27
N ALA A 10 -11.77 18.89 -28.47
CA ALA A 10 -11.70 20.35 -28.38
C ALA A 10 -10.31 20.89 -27.97
N PRO A 11 -9.59 20.29 -26.99
CA PRO A 11 -8.24 20.74 -26.64
C PRO A 11 -7.23 20.57 -27.79
N GLY A 12 -7.29 19.43 -28.50
CA GLY A 12 -6.43 19.14 -29.64
C GLY A 12 -6.65 20.09 -30.82
N ILE A 13 -7.92 20.37 -31.12
CA ILE A 13 -8.31 21.37 -32.14
C ILE A 13 -7.75 22.76 -31.78
N GLY A 14 -7.88 23.17 -30.51
CA GLY A 14 -7.37 24.46 -30.03
C GLY A 14 -5.85 24.57 -30.15
N ALA A 15 -5.11 23.52 -29.79
CA ALA A 15 -3.65 23.48 -29.90
C ALA A 15 -3.19 23.55 -31.37
N CYS A 16 -3.83 22.80 -32.27
CA CYS A 16 -3.55 22.86 -33.70
C CYS A 16 -3.80 24.25 -34.28
N MET A 17 -4.93 24.88 -33.92
CA MET A 17 -5.26 26.23 -34.39
C MET A 17 -4.25 27.27 -33.90
N SER A 18 -3.75 27.12 -32.67
CA SER A 18 -2.69 27.98 -32.13
C SER A 18 -1.37 27.84 -32.91
N ARG A 19 -0.95 26.62 -33.25
CA ARG A 19 0.26 26.40 -34.08
C ARG A 19 0.08 26.86 -35.52
N SER A 20 -1.14 26.79 -36.05
CA SER A 20 -1.46 27.20 -37.42
C SER A 20 -1.66 28.71 -37.56
N THR A 21 -1.39 29.50 -36.52
CA THR A 21 -1.57 30.96 -36.53
C THR A 21 -0.86 31.63 -37.71
N GLU A 22 0.31 31.16 -38.14
CA GLU A 22 1.03 31.73 -39.29
C GLU A 22 0.30 31.55 -40.64
N GLN A 23 -0.58 30.55 -40.73
CA GLN A 23 -1.38 30.25 -41.93
C GLN A 23 -2.66 31.10 -41.99
N LEU A 24 -3.03 31.76 -40.89
CA LEU A 24 -4.24 32.57 -40.80
C LEU A 24 -3.98 34.02 -41.27
N SER A 25 -4.93 34.58 -42.03
CA SER A 25 -4.89 35.99 -42.38
C SER A 25 -5.09 36.89 -41.15
N THR A 26 -4.67 38.15 -41.24
CA THR A 26 -4.86 39.13 -40.16
C THR A 26 -6.34 39.28 -39.79
N SER A 27 -7.24 39.29 -40.78
CA SER A 27 -8.68 39.38 -40.56
C SER A 27 -9.25 38.17 -39.83
N ALA A 28 -8.75 36.96 -40.11
CA ALA A 28 -9.15 35.75 -39.39
C ALA A 28 -8.66 35.76 -37.93
N LYS A 29 -7.43 36.24 -37.68
CA LYS A 29 -6.88 36.39 -36.33
C LYS A 29 -7.69 37.39 -35.49
N ASP A 30 -8.01 38.54 -36.07
CA ASP A 30 -8.83 39.57 -35.41
C ASP A 30 -10.22 39.03 -35.06
N LEU A 31 -10.80 38.20 -35.93
CA LEU A 31 -12.08 37.52 -35.68
C LEU A 31 -11.99 36.56 -34.49
N ILE A 32 -10.94 35.74 -34.41
CA ILE A 32 -10.69 34.81 -33.28
C ILE A 32 -10.49 35.60 -31.97
N VAL A 33 -9.68 36.66 -31.99
CA VAL A 33 -9.44 37.48 -30.79
C VAL A 33 -10.74 38.12 -30.30
N ARG A 34 -11.60 38.55 -31.22
CA ARG A 34 -12.83 39.27 -30.90
C ARG A 34 -13.97 38.37 -30.42
N TYR A 35 -14.09 37.16 -30.97
CA TYR A 35 -15.26 36.30 -30.78
C TYR A 35 -14.93 34.91 -30.22
N GLY A 36 -13.65 34.62 -29.97
CA GLY A 36 -13.18 33.26 -29.73
C GLY A 36 -13.23 32.40 -31.00
N LEU A 37 -12.63 31.22 -30.93
CA LEU A 37 -12.49 30.32 -32.08
C LEU A 37 -13.85 29.87 -32.65
N MET A 38 -14.79 29.51 -31.76
CA MET A 38 -16.15 29.09 -32.17
C MET A 38 -17.00 30.26 -32.67
N GLY A 39 -16.87 31.45 -32.07
CA GLY A 39 -17.54 32.64 -32.57
C GLY A 39 -16.99 33.10 -33.92
N ALA A 40 -15.69 32.93 -34.17
CA ALA A 40 -15.06 33.20 -35.46
C ALA A 40 -15.61 32.27 -36.56
N LEU A 41 -15.85 30.99 -36.26
CA LEU A 41 -16.44 30.04 -37.21
C LEU A 41 -17.85 30.43 -37.66
N GLN A 42 -18.66 30.92 -36.73
CA GLN A 42 -20.01 31.40 -37.04
C GLN A 42 -19.99 32.65 -37.93
N GLN A 43 -18.87 33.36 -37.96
CA GLN A 43 -18.68 34.61 -38.71
C GLN A 43 -17.78 34.43 -39.94
N MET A 44 -17.42 33.22 -40.36
CA MET A 44 -16.50 32.97 -41.49
C MET A 44 -16.92 33.66 -42.79
N ASN A 45 -18.22 33.79 -43.03
CA ASN A 45 -18.74 34.43 -44.24
C ASN A 45 -18.32 35.92 -44.34
N THR A 46 -17.91 36.53 -43.23
CA THR A 46 -17.40 37.92 -43.18
C THR A 46 -15.95 38.05 -43.66
N LEU A 47 -15.22 36.93 -43.82
CA LEU A 47 -13.81 36.90 -44.22
C LEU A 47 -13.59 37.00 -45.74
N GLY A 48 -14.66 36.95 -46.54
CA GLY A 48 -14.54 37.03 -48.01
C GLY A 48 -13.64 35.94 -48.57
N ALA A 49 -12.60 36.31 -49.33
CA ALA A 49 -11.65 35.36 -49.92
C ALA A 49 -10.83 34.58 -48.88
N ASP A 50 -10.65 35.12 -47.68
CA ASP A 50 -9.89 34.47 -46.60
C ASP A 50 -10.67 33.35 -45.89
N SER A 51 -11.99 33.28 -46.12
CA SER A 51 -12.86 32.25 -45.54
C SER A 51 -12.41 30.83 -45.91
N LEU A 52 -11.83 30.66 -47.09
CA LEU A 52 -11.37 29.37 -47.59
C LEU A 52 -10.12 28.87 -46.85
N VAL A 53 -9.17 29.77 -46.57
CA VAL A 53 -7.95 29.44 -45.83
C VAL A 53 -8.29 29.10 -44.39
N PHE A 54 -9.09 29.95 -43.73
CA PHE A 54 -9.53 29.70 -42.36
C PHE A 54 -10.35 28.40 -42.24
N GLY A 55 -11.27 28.15 -43.17
CA GLY A 55 -12.06 26.92 -43.22
C GLY A 55 -11.20 25.66 -43.43
N ASN A 56 -10.21 25.72 -44.32
CA ASN A 56 -9.31 24.58 -44.56
C ASN A 56 -8.41 24.29 -43.35
N THR A 57 -7.85 25.32 -42.72
CA THR A 57 -7.05 25.16 -41.49
C THR A 57 -7.91 24.59 -40.36
N TRP A 58 -9.15 25.08 -40.21
CA TRP A 58 -10.09 24.54 -39.22
C TRP A 58 -10.41 23.06 -39.45
N GLN A 59 -10.70 22.66 -40.70
CA GLN A 59 -10.99 21.25 -41.03
C GLN A 59 -9.76 20.35 -40.82
N ALA A 60 -8.56 20.83 -41.15
CA ALA A 60 -7.32 20.10 -40.86
C ALA A 60 -7.13 19.91 -39.35
N CYS A 61 -7.41 20.94 -38.54
CA CYS A 61 -7.31 20.86 -37.08
C CYS A 61 -8.40 20.01 -36.43
N ILE A 62 -9.60 19.92 -37.02
CA ILE A 62 -10.60 18.91 -36.64
C ILE A 62 -10.01 17.52 -36.84
N GLY A 63 -9.46 17.23 -38.02
CA GLY A 63 -8.85 15.93 -38.31
C GLY A 63 -7.70 15.60 -37.35
N GLU A 64 -6.87 16.57 -36.99
CA GLU A 64 -5.79 16.38 -36.01
C GLU A 64 -6.34 16.12 -34.59
N GLY A 65 -7.33 16.90 -34.14
CA GLY A 65 -7.96 16.71 -32.84
C GLY A 65 -8.69 15.36 -32.73
N GLU A 66 -9.38 14.94 -33.78
CA GLU A 66 -10.02 13.63 -33.85
C GLU A 66 -9.00 12.49 -33.90
N GLN A 67 -7.86 12.67 -34.58
CA GLN A 67 -6.75 11.71 -34.54
C GLN A 67 -6.07 11.63 -33.19
N ALA A 68 -5.95 12.75 -32.46
CA ALA A 68 -5.43 12.75 -31.10
C ALA A 68 -6.35 11.98 -30.13
N VAL A 69 -7.67 12.10 -30.29
CA VAL A 69 -8.66 11.33 -29.52
C VAL A 69 -8.71 9.87 -29.96
N ALA A 70 -8.56 9.57 -31.26
CA ALA A 70 -8.45 8.20 -31.75
C ALA A 70 -7.14 7.52 -31.30
N GLY A 71 -6.07 8.30 -31.12
CA GLY A 71 -4.80 7.86 -30.54
C GLY A 71 -4.86 7.65 -29.02
N SER A 72 -5.70 8.39 -28.30
CA SER A 72 -5.92 8.17 -26.86
C SER A 72 -6.91 7.05 -26.56
N ASN A 73 -7.88 6.79 -27.45
CA ASN A 73 -8.85 5.69 -27.33
C ASN A 73 -8.36 4.34 -27.88
N SER A 74 -7.06 4.18 -28.13
CA SER A 74 -6.50 2.92 -28.61
C SER A 74 -5.19 2.54 -27.91
N LYS A 75 -5.05 2.84 -26.61
CA LYS A 75 -4.24 1.95 -25.77
C LYS A 75 -4.94 0.58 -25.82
N PRO A 76 -4.33 -0.47 -26.40
CA PRO A 76 -4.95 -1.79 -26.40
C PRO A 76 -5.26 -2.19 -24.95
N VAL A 77 -6.44 -2.73 -24.71
CA VAL A 77 -6.80 -3.29 -23.40
C VAL A 77 -5.76 -4.37 -23.09
N PRO A 78 -5.04 -4.29 -21.96
CA PRO A 78 -4.08 -5.32 -21.57
C PRO A 78 -4.76 -6.69 -21.55
N VAL A 79 -4.14 -7.68 -22.18
CA VAL A 79 -4.62 -9.06 -22.12
C VAL A 79 -4.13 -9.64 -20.80
N LEU A 80 -5.05 -9.86 -19.87
CA LEU A 80 -4.72 -10.38 -18.54
C LEU A 80 -4.50 -11.90 -18.60
N GLY A 81 -3.35 -12.34 -18.12
CA GLY A 81 -2.97 -13.75 -17.97
C GLY A 81 -3.13 -14.26 -16.54
N THR A 82 -2.36 -15.29 -16.19
CA THR A 82 -2.12 -15.72 -14.81
C THR A 82 -1.21 -14.73 -14.10
N CYS A 83 -1.32 -14.61 -12.77
CA CYS A 83 -0.50 -13.67 -11.99
C CYS A 83 0.95 -14.14 -11.78
N GLU A 84 1.17 -15.45 -11.63
CA GLU A 84 2.53 -15.98 -11.48
C GLU A 84 3.37 -15.65 -12.72
N GLY A 85 4.53 -15.03 -12.51
CA GLY A 85 5.43 -14.60 -13.56
C GLY A 85 4.93 -13.43 -14.43
N SER A 86 3.80 -12.80 -14.10
CA SER A 86 3.25 -11.71 -14.92
C SER A 86 4.03 -10.41 -14.85
N MET A 87 4.85 -10.23 -13.80
CA MET A 87 5.67 -9.03 -13.59
C MET A 87 7.10 -9.27 -14.04
N THR A 88 7.49 -8.65 -15.16
CA THR A 88 8.82 -8.80 -15.77
C THR A 88 9.75 -7.62 -15.51
N THR A 89 9.24 -6.56 -14.88
CA THR A 89 9.98 -5.37 -14.49
C THR A 89 9.72 -5.04 -13.02
N LEU A 90 10.73 -4.54 -12.30
CA LEU A 90 10.55 -4.06 -10.92
C LEU A 90 9.84 -2.69 -10.90
N PRO A 91 9.00 -2.42 -9.89
CA PRO A 91 8.32 -1.14 -9.77
C PRO A 91 9.26 0.03 -9.44
N VAL A 92 10.49 -0.27 -9.01
CA VAL A 92 11.57 0.69 -8.79
C VAL A 92 12.85 0.12 -9.40
N ASP A 93 13.77 0.99 -9.83
CA ASP A 93 15.07 0.57 -10.35
C ASP A 93 15.77 -0.36 -9.33
N ARG A 94 16.20 -1.54 -9.80
CA ARG A 94 16.86 -2.56 -8.97
C ARG A 94 18.02 -2.03 -8.15
N SER A 95 18.79 -1.09 -8.70
CA SER A 95 19.94 -0.46 -8.03
C SER A 95 19.56 0.41 -6.85
N LYS A 96 18.26 0.72 -6.69
CA LYS A 96 17.70 1.50 -5.58
C LYS A 96 17.16 0.63 -4.47
N VAL A 97 16.94 -0.66 -4.72
CA VAL A 97 16.44 -1.62 -3.72
C VAL A 97 17.62 -2.19 -2.92
N MET A 98 17.61 -1.91 -1.62
CA MET A 98 18.60 -2.41 -0.66
C MET A 98 18.18 -3.75 -0.05
N GLY A 99 16.89 -3.96 0.12
CA GLY A 99 16.32 -5.15 0.73
C GLY A 99 14.82 -5.22 0.55
N VAL A 100 14.27 -6.38 0.88
CA VAL A 100 12.83 -6.63 0.91
C VAL A 100 12.43 -7.04 2.32
N VAL A 101 11.58 -6.25 2.97
CA VAL A 101 10.95 -6.69 4.22
C VAL A 101 9.82 -7.64 3.87
N PRO A 102 9.84 -8.91 4.33
CA PRO A 102 8.80 -9.89 4.00
C PRO A 102 7.45 -9.54 4.63
N LEU A 103 6.41 -10.27 4.20
CA LEU A 103 5.08 -10.19 4.83
C LEU A 103 5.17 -10.46 6.34
N GLY A 104 4.26 -9.86 7.08
CA GLY A 104 4.16 -10.05 8.51
C GLY A 104 5.14 -9.25 9.36
N HIS A 105 5.68 -8.17 8.80
CA HIS A 105 6.39 -7.15 9.56
C HIS A 105 5.50 -6.57 10.67
N LEU A 106 6.15 -6.11 11.75
CA LEU A 106 5.51 -5.53 12.92
C LEU A 106 6.05 -4.12 13.16
N ALA A 107 5.13 -3.16 13.27
CA ALA A 107 5.41 -1.77 13.64
C ALA A 107 4.23 -1.19 14.43
N PRO A 108 4.04 -1.61 15.70
CA PRO A 108 3.01 -1.05 16.56
C PRO A 108 3.12 0.48 16.67
N PRO A 109 1.98 1.19 16.86
CA PRO A 109 0.65 0.60 17.07
C PRO A 109 -0.09 0.23 15.76
N SER A 110 0.21 0.86 14.63
CA SER A 110 -0.52 0.68 13.36
C SER A 110 -0.36 -0.72 12.76
N HIS A 111 0.82 -1.32 12.92
CA HIS A 111 1.13 -2.69 12.50
C HIS A 111 1.44 -3.57 13.72
N THR A 112 0.55 -3.51 14.72
CA THR A 112 0.61 -4.44 15.86
C THR A 112 0.33 -5.88 15.41
N GLN A 113 -0.61 -6.04 14.47
CA GLN A 113 -0.78 -7.27 13.72
C GLN A 113 0.09 -7.24 12.47
N SER A 114 0.52 -8.43 12.03
CA SER A 114 1.39 -8.68 10.89
C SER A 114 0.92 -7.98 9.61
N THR A 115 1.84 -7.30 8.91
CA THR A 115 1.56 -6.61 7.64
C THR A 115 1.15 -7.56 6.51
N ASP A 116 0.29 -7.08 5.62
CA ASP A 116 -0.21 -7.78 4.43
C ASP A 116 0.51 -7.39 3.13
N HIS A 117 1.64 -6.71 3.27
CA HIS A 117 2.50 -6.24 2.18
C HIS A 117 3.96 -6.40 2.54
N ILE A 118 4.78 -6.44 1.49
CA ILE A 118 6.23 -6.33 1.62
C ILE A 118 6.63 -4.86 1.51
N TYR A 119 7.86 -4.58 1.92
CA TYR A 119 8.47 -3.27 1.71
C TYR A 119 9.70 -3.40 0.83
N PHE A 120 9.79 -2.58 -0.22
CA PHE A 120 11.08 -2.33 -0.86
C PHE A 120 11.83 -1.27 -0.07
N LEU A 121 12.90 -1.69 0.62
CA LEU A 121 13.80 -0.78 1.33
C LEU A 121 14.63 -0.01 0.29
N LEU A 122 14.48 1.31 0.28
CA LEU A 122 15.16 2.15 -0.70
C LEU A 122 16.56 2.56 -0.22
N SER A 123 17.45 2.83 -1.16
CA SER A 123 18.81 3.29 -0.87
C SER A 123 18.80 4.58 -0.04
N GLY A 124 19.37 4.51 1.17
CA GLY A 124 19.38 5.61 2.14
C GLY A 124 18.33 5.50 3.26
N HIS A 125 17.53 4.42 3.31
CA HIS A 125 16.48 4.23 4.32
C HIS A 125 17.02 4.25 5.76
N GLU A 126 18.18 3.62 6.02
CA GLU A 126 18.78 3.53 7.36
C GLU A 126 19.07 4.90 8.00
N VAL A 127 19.37 5.90 7.18
CA VAL A 127 19.66 7.28 7.62
C VAL A 127 18.52 8.24 7.32
N GLN A 128 17.38 7.72 6.85
CA GLN A 128 16.20 8.48 6.42
C GLN A 128 16.52 9.59 5.39
N GLN A 129 17.48 9.32 4.50
CA GLN A 129 17.86 10.24 3.43
C GLN A 129 17.77 9.51 2.09
N VAL A 130 16.53 9.28 1.66
CA VAL A 130 16.23 8.60 0.41
C VAL A 130 15.89 9.63 -0.67
N PRO A 131 16.68 9.73 -1.75
CA PRO A 131 16.31 10.53 -2.92
C PRO A 131 15.00 10.00 -3.52
N SER A 132 14.24 10.88 -4.18
CA SER A 132 13.04 10.45 -4.90
C SER A 132 13.41 9.45 -6.00
N VAL A 133 12.63 8.37 -6.10
CA VAL A 133 12.79 7.32 -7.11
C VAL A 133 11.48 7.15 -7.88
N ASP A 134 11.58 6.91 -9.18
CA ASP A 134 10.39 6.64 -10.00
C ASP A 134 9.73 5.33 -9.57
N VAL A 135 8.40 5.35 -9.51
CA VAL A 135 7.56 4.17 -9.39
C VAL A 135 6.94 3.90 -10.75
N ILE A 136 7.23 2.72 -11.31
CA ILE A 136 6.77 2.31 -12.63
C ILE A 136 5.83 1.12 -12.55
N ALA A 137 4.99 0.94 -13.56
CA ALA A 137 4.15 -0.24 -13.67
C ALA A 137 5.02 -1.49 -13.94
N PRO A 138 5.00 -2.52 -13.08
CA PRO A 138 5.82 -3.72 -13.25
C PRO A 138 5.28 -4.67 -14.33
N THR A 139 4.04 -4.43 -14.77
CA THR A 139 3.37 -5.14 -15.86
C THR A 139 2.23 -4.27 -16.41
N SER A 140 1.62 -4.69 -17.51
CA SER A 140 0.48 -3.99 -18.10
C SER A 140 -0.81 -4.30 -17.35
N GLY A 141 -1.71 -3.32 -17.23
CA GLY A 141 -2.93 -3.45 -16.45
C GLY A 141 -3.81 -2.21 -16.52
N SER A 142 -4.79 -2.14 -15.61
CA SER A 142 -5.60 -0.93 -15.44
C SER A 142 -5.58 -0.45 -14.00
N ILE A 143 -5.56 0.87 -13.83
CA ILE A 143 -5.73 1.51 -12.53
C ILE A 143 -7.17 1.25 -12.06
N VAL A 144 -7.33 0.69 -10.87
CA VAL A 144 -8.66 0.36 -10.31
C VAL A 144 -8.99 1.19 -9.08
N LYS A 145 -7.96 1.73 -8.41
CA LYS A 145 -8.10 2.58 -7.24
C LYS A 145 -6.92 3.53 -7.11
N LEU A 146 -7.22 4.78 -6.76
CA LEU A 146 -6.26 5.75 -6.24
C LEU A 146 -6.73 6.17 -4.85
N ALA A 147 -5.81 6.31 -3.91
CA ALA A 147 -6.12 6.90 -2.62
C ALA A 147 -5.03 7.88 -2.21
N ASN A 148 -5.39 8.87 -1.39
CA ASN A 148 -4.41 9.68 -0.70
C ASN A 148 -4.67 9.75 0.80
N PHE A 149 -3.60 9.93 1.55
CA PHE A 149 -3.59 10.11 2.97
C PHE A 149 -2.99 11.47 3.27
N THR A 150 -3.70 12.23 4.09
CA THR A 150 -3.19 13.47 4.66
C THR A 150 -3.13 13.30 6.17
N SER A 151 -2.02 13.73 6.76
CA SER A 151 -1.78 13.69 8.19
C SER A 151 -1.09 14.99 8.63
N ASP A 152 -1.43 15.48 9.81
CA ASP A 152 -0.80 16.66 10.44
C ASP A 152 0.11 16.26 11.63
N THR A 153 0.51 15.00 11.68
CA THR A 153 1.07 14.37 12.88
C THR A 153 2.55 14.68 13.10
N THR A 154 3.26 15.06 12.04
CA THR A 154 4.69 15.40 12.07
C THR A 154 4.98 16.89 11.92
N GLY A 155 3.96 17.75 12.00
CA GLY A 155 4.09 19.21 11.80
C GLY A 155 4.46 19.61 10.37
N SER A 156 4.44 18.65 9.42
CA SER A 156 4.59 18.88 7.99
C SER A 156 3.55 18.03 7.25
N MET A 157 2.60 18.70 6.61
CA MET A 157 1.60 18.04 5.77
C MET A 157 2.26 17.57 4.48
N PHE A 158 2.36 16.25 4.32
CA PHE A 158 2.64 15.61 3.04
C PHE A 158 1.42 14.81 2.59
N THR A 159 1.35 14.53 1.29
CA THR A 159 0.33 13.65 0.73
C THR A 159 0.99 12.33 0.41
N ASP A 160 0.50 11.28 1.04
CA ASP A 160 0.90 9.92 0.73
C ASP A 160 -0.14 9.32 -0.22
N TRP A 161 0.30 8.72 -1.31
CA TRP A 161 -0.58 8.12 -2.31
C TRP A 161 -0.53 6.60 -2.26
N GLN A 162 -1.67 6.01 -2.59
CA GLN A 162 -1.77 4.61 -2.96
C GLN A 162 -2.28 4.48 -4.39
N ILE A 163 -1.72 3.51 -5.11
CA ILE A 163 -2.10 3.18 -6.49
C ILE A 163 -2.37 1.69 -6.55
N GLU A 164 -3.59 1.29 -6.91
CA GLU A 164 -3.94 -0.11 -7.14
C GLU A 164 -4.18 -0.37 -8.62
N LEU A 165 -3.57 -1.45 -9.12
CA LEU A 165 -3.61 -1.88 -10.50
C LEU A 165 -4.13 -3.30 -10.61
N SER A 166 -5.11 -3.54 -11.47
CA SER A 166 -5.44 -4.90 -11.91
C SER A 166 -4.45 -5.33 -12.98
N THR A 167 -3.71 -6.40 -12.72
CA THR A 167 -2.55 -6.83 -13.52
C THR A 167 -2.68 -8.21 -14.14
N CYS A 168 -3.60 -9.03 -13.63
CA CYS A 168 -3.86 -10.39 -14.09
C CYS A 168 -5.33 -10.76 -13.82
N THR A 169 -5.77 -11.93 -14.30
CA THR A 169 -7.15 -12.38 -14.07
C THR A 169 -7.39 -12.57 -12.58
N ASN A 170 -8.34 -11.80 -12.03
CA ASN A 170 -8.64 -11.76 -10.59
C ASN A 170 -7.47 -11.37 -9.68
N GLY A 171 -6.44 -10.70 -10.21
CA GLY A 171 -5.33 -10.22 -9.39
C GLY A 171 -5.12 -8.72 -9.50
N SER A 172 -4.85 -8.08 -8.36
CA SER A 172 -4.38 -6.71 -8.30
C SER A 172 -3.10 -6.59 -7.48
N ILE A 173 -2.31 -5.56 -7.81
CA ILE A 173 -1.20 -5.11 -6.97
C ILE A 173 -1.52 -3.72 -6.45
N ARG A 174 -0.96 -3.36 -5.29
CA ARG A 174 -1.07 -2.00 -4.76
C ARG A 174 0.31 -1.48 -4.36
N PHE A 175 0.54 -0.21 -4.63
CA PHE A 175 1.65 0.57 -4.08
C PHE A 175 1.14 1.51 -3.01
N GLY A 176 1.92 1.70 -1.95
CA GLY A 176 1.71 2.69 -0.89
C GLY A 176 3.00 3.44 -0.62
N HIS A 177 2.96 4.46 0.23
CA HIS A 177 4.12 5.33 0.43
C HIS A 177 4.59 6.04 -0.86
N VAL A 178 3.68 6.19 -1.83
CA VAL A 178 3.95 6.89 -3.09
C VAL A 178 3.85 8.40 -2.82
N SER A 179 4.95 9.11 -3.00
CA SER A 179 5.06 10.54 -2.65
C SER A 179 4.45 11.47 -3.69
N THR A 180 4.50 11.08 -4.97
CA THR A 180 3.82 11.79 -6.06
C THR A 180 3.22 10.80 -7.03
N ILE A 181 2.14 11.19 -7.72
CA ILE A 181 1.55 10.42 -8.82
C ILE A 181 1.73 11.18 -10.14
N SER A 182 1.72 10.47 -11.26
CA SER A 182 1.89 11.05 -12.59
C SER A 182 0.77 12.04 -12.92
N PRO A 183 0.98 13.01 -13.85
CA PRO A 183 -0.06 13.97 -14.23
C PRO A 183 -1.34 13.30 -14.75
N GLU A 184 -1.22 12.14 -15.39
CA GLU A 184 -2.35 11.36 -15.90
C GLU A 184 -3.20 10.82 -14.76
N LEU A 185 -2.58 10.25 -13.72
CA LEU A 185 -3.29 9.77 -12.53
C LEU A 185 -3.87 10.93 -11.72
N LEU A 186 -3.12 12.03 -11.58
CA LEU A 186 -3.59 13.22 -10.87
C LEU A 186 -4.84 13.83 -11.54
N ALA A 187 -4.96 13.76 -12.86
CA ALA A 187 -6.15 14.23 -13.56
C ALA A 187 -7.40 13.43 -13.17
N LEU A 188 -7.26 12.13 -12.85
CA LEU A 188 -8.36 11.25 -12.42
C LEU A 188 -8.87 11.62 -11.02
N THR A 189 -8.09 12.35 -10.22
CA THR A 189 -8.45 12.75 -8.85
C THR A 189 -8.98 14.19 -8.76
N THR A 190 -9.26 14.84 -9.89
CA THR A 190 -9.79 16.21 -9.93
C THR A 190 -11.27 16.30 -9.55
N GLY A 191 -12.01 15.20 -9.71
CA GLY A 191 -13.39 15.08 -9.23
C GLY A 191 -13.48 14.75 -7.73
N PRO A 192 -14.68 14.81 -7.14
CA PRO A 192 -14.86 14.42 -5.74
C PRO A 192 -14.47 12.94 -5.53
N PRO A 193 -13.81 12.61 -4.41
CA PRO A 193 -13.50 11.22 -4.08
C PRO A 193 -14.78 10.41 -3.88
N SER A 194 -14.70 9.11 -4.19
CA SER A 194 -15.76 8.12 -3.93
C SER A 194 -16.09 8.02 -2.45
N SER A 195 -15.09 8.17 -1.57
CA SER A 195 -15.24 8.20 -0.12
C SER A 195 -14.04 8.88 0.55
N CYS A 196 -14.25 9.50 1.71
CA CYS A 196 -13.17 9.90 2.61
C CYS A 196 -13.49 9.47 4.04
N ASN A 197 -12.49 8.93 4.74
CA ASN A 197 -12.61 8.51 6.13
C ASN A 197 -11.44 9.06 6.95
N THR A 198 -11.74 9.56 8.15
CA THR A 198 -10.74 10.00 9.11
C THR A 198 -10.65 8.96 10.23
N TYR A 199 -9.44 8.49 10.50
CA TYR A 199 -9.19 7.45 11.49
C TYR A 199 -7.81 7.61 12.14
N GLY A 200 -7.57 6.86 13.22
CA GLY A 200 -6.30 6.88 13.95
C GLY A 200 -6.54 6.94 15.45
N TYR A 201 -5.64 7.58 16.17
CA TYR A 201 -5.70 7.77 17.62
C TYR A 201 -5.22 9.17 18.00
N ALA A 202 -5.36 9.55 19.28
CA ALA A 202 -5.03 10.89 19.74
C ALA A 202 -3.57 11.25 19.38
N GLY A 203 -3.39 12.37 18.67
CA GLY A 203 -2.08 12.82 18.18
C GLY A 203 -1.63 12.19 16.86
N TYR A 204 -2.31 11.13 16.39
CA TYR A 204 -2.02 10.40 15.16
C TYR A 204 -3.28 10.12 14.32
N MET A 205 -3.83 11.18 13.72
CA MET A 205 -5.01 11.08 12.85
C MET A 205 -4.63 11.17 11.38
N HIS A 206 -5.30 10.37 10.56
CA HIS A 206 -5.15 10.32 9.11
C HIS A 206 -6.51 10.54 8.46
N THR A 207 -6.54 11.28 7.35
CA THR A 207 -7.70 11.31 6.46
C THR A 207 -7.32 10.65 5.15
N GLU A 208 -8.01 9.55 4.85
CA GLU A 208 -7.86 8.81 3.60
C GLU A 208 -9.02 9.15 2.66
N CYS A 209 -8.72 9.59 1.45
CA CYS A 209 -9.70 9.79 0.38
C CYS A 209 -9.43 8.83 -0.77
N ASN A 210 -10.49 8.20 -1.29
CA ASN A 210 -10.43 7.14 -2.28
C ASN A 210 -11.16 7.53 -3.57
N TRP A 211 -10.58 7.24 -4.73
CA TRP A 211 -11.18 7.33 -6.06
C TRP A 211 -11.18 5.93 -6.69
N MET A 212 -12.36 5.42 -7.05
CA MET A 212 -12.56 4.05 -7.53
C MET A 212 -13.58 3.98 -8.66
N GLY A 213 -13.61 2.84 -9.35
CA GLY A 213 -14.57 2.54 -10.41
C GLY A 213 -14.18 3.16 -11.76
N GLN A 214 -15.15 3.34 -12.65
CA GLN A 214 -14.90 3.77 -14.03
C GLN A 214 -14.19 5.13 -14.15
N SER A 215 -14.24 5.99 -13.12
CA SER A 215 -13.58 7.29 -13.15
C SER A 215 -12.06 7.22 -13.02
N VAL A 216 -11.51 6.09 -12.58
CA VAL A 216 -10.06 5.87 -12.47
C VAL A 216 -9.54 4.78 -13.39
N ASP A 217 -10.40 4.17 -14.22
CA ASP A 217 -10.05 3.07 -15.14
C ASP A 217 -9.13 3.58 -16.27
N LEU A 218 -7.83 3.60 -15.99
CA LEU A 218 -6.79 4.02 -16.90
C LEU A 218 -5.89 2.83 -17.23
N ALA A 219 -5.77 2.52 -18.52
CA ALA A 219 -4.82 1.52 -19.00
C ALA A 219 -3.38 2.02 -18.87
N VAL A 220 -2.54 1.21 -18.21
CA VAL A 220 -1.11 1.41 -18.09
C VAL A 220 -0.37 0.22 -18.68
N PHE A 221 0.83 0.46 -19.19
CA PHE A 221 1.70 -0.58 -19.71
C PHE A 221 2.93 -0.73 -18.83
N GLU A 222 3.56 -1.90 -18.92
CA GLU A 222 4.84 -2.16 -18.29
C GLU A 222 5.84 -1.03 -18.60
N GLY A 223 6.46 -0.47 -17.55
CA GLY A 223 7.41 0.63 -17.65
C GLY A 223 6.79 2.03 -17.66
N ASP A 224 5.46 2.17 -17.73
CA ASP A 224 4.80 3.48 -17.57
C ASP A 224 5.12 4.05 -16.16
N VAL A 225 5.51 5.33 -16.10
CA VAL A 225 5.76 6.01 -14.83
C VAL A 225 4.43 6.34 -14.14
N LEU A 226 4.22 5.74 -12.98
CA LEU A 226 3.03 5.94 -12.16
C LEU A 226 3.20 7.10 -11.17
N GLY A 227 4.44 7.40 -10.78
CA GLY A 227 4.72 8.40 -9.77
C GLY A 227 6.15 8.31 -9.24
N THR A 228 6.34 8.73 -7.99
CA THR A 228 7.62 8.62 -7.29
C THR A 228 7.43 8.14 -5.86
N ALA A 229 8.34 7.31 -5.36
CA ALA A 229 8.46 6.99 -3.94
C ALA A 229 9.58 7.81 -3.29
N ALA A 230 9.48 7.94 -1.97
CA ALA A 230 10.41 8.71 -1.14
C ALA A 230 10.67 10.15 -1.62
N GLY A 231 11.73 10.75 -1.11
CA GLY A 231 12.11 12.15 -1.33
C GLY A 231 12.32 12.87 0.00
N LEU A 232 13.12 13.93 -0.01
CA LEU A 232 13.52 14.63 1.21
C LEU A 232 12.39 15.43 1.88
N GLY A 233 11.19 15.45 1.28
CA GLY A 233 9.99 16.11 1.80
C GLY A 233 8.96 15.17 2.42
N THR A 234 9.27 13.88 2.54
CA THR A 234 8.40 12.86 3.15
C THR A 234 9.19 12.04 4.17
N PRO A 235 8.55 11.54 5.25
CA PRO A 235 9.19 10.56 6.14
C PRO A 235 9.30 9.17 5.51
N ASN A 236 8.63 8.92 4.38
CA ASN A 236 8.59 7.60 3.76
C ASN A 236 9.94 7.28 3.09
N THR A 237 10.55 6.17 3.51
CA THR A 237 11.86 5.72 3.04
C THR A 237 11.78 4.37 2.31
N GLN A 238 10.58 3.85 2.15
CA GLN A 238 10.27 2.53 1.63
C GLN A 238 9.06 2.64 0.68
N LEU A 239 8.91 1.66 -0.20
CA LEU A 239 7.71 1.51 -1.04
C LEU A 239 6.96 0.27 -0.59
N ASP A 240 5.72 0.46 -0.16
CA ASP A 240 4.84 -0.66 0.19
C ASP A 240 4.37 -1.35 -1.07
N PHE A 241 4.32 -2.68 -1.04
CA PHE A 241 3.88 -3.46 -2.19
C PHE A 241 2.97 -4.62 -1.75
N TRP A 242 1.70 -4.53 -2.16
CA TRP A 242 0.70 -5.58 -1.99
C TRP A 242 0.48 -6.35 -3.29
N ALA A 243 0.04 -7.60 -3.13
CA ALA A 243 -0.57 -8.40 -4.18
C ALA A 243 -1.82 -9.10 -3.60
N TYR A 244 -2.91 -9.08 -4.34
CA TYR A 244 -4.21 -9.60 -3.93
C TYR A 244 -4.75 -10.59 -4.95
N ASP A 245 -4.98 -11.84 -4.54
CA ASP A 245 -5.67 -12.84 -5.34
C ASP A 245 -7.17 -12.87 -5.02
N TRP A 246 -7.95 -12.11 -5.79
CA TRP A 246 -9.41 -12.04 -5.68
C TRP A 246 -10.13 -13.30 -6.16
N GLY A 247 -9.43 -14.21 -6.86
CA GLY A 247 -9.97 -15.48 -7.34
C GLY A 247 -9.71 -16.65 -6.38
N GLY A 248 -8.75 -16.49 -5.47
CA GLY A 248 -8.30 -17.52 -4.53
C GLY A 248 -9.25 -17.78 -3.36
N GLU A 249 -8.81 -18.62 -2.44
CA GLU A 249 -9.48 -18.78 -1.14
C GLU A 249 -9.05 -17.65 -0.19
N LEU A 250 -9.94 -17.28 0.74
CA LEU A 250 -9.57 -16.34 1.81
C LEU A 250 -8.58 -17.02 2.76
N ALA A 251 -7.64 -16.24 3.28
CA ALA A 251 -6.76 -16.69 4.35
C ALA A 251 -7.56 -17.16 5.57
N SER A 252 -7.04 -18.18 6.25
CA SER A 252 -7.69 -18.80 7.41
C SER A 252 -7.41 -18.01 8.70
N ALA A 253 -7.96 -16.81 8.81
CA ALA A 253 -8.00 -16.07 10.07
C ALA A 253 -9.09 -16.64 11.01
N ILE A 254 -8.86 -16.61 12.32
CA ILE A 254 -9.90 -17.05 13.28
C ILE A 254 -11.10 -16.10 13.26
N ASP A 255 -10.86 -14.78 13.33
CA ASP A 255 -11.90 -13.77 13.17
C ASP A 255 -11.83 -13.13 11.78
N LEU A 256 -12.53 -13.73 10.82
CA LEU A 256 -12.67 -13.17 9.47
C LEU A 256 -13.35 -11.80 9.46
N SER A 257 -14.20 -11.49 10.45
CA SER A 257 -15.00 -10.27 10.46
C SER A 257 -14.22 -9.04 10.93
N ALA A 258 -13.19 -9.26 11.75
CA ALA A 258 -12.24 -8.23 12.16
C ALA A 258 -11.23 -7.86 11.07
N GLN A 259 -11.15 -8.63 9.99
CA GLN A 259 -10.15 -8.47 8.94
C GLN A 259 -10.76 -7.90 7.65
N PRO A 260 -10.21 -6.80 7.10
CA PRO A 260 -10.57 -6.33 5.78
C PRO A 260 -10.33 -7.43 4.72
N GLU A 261 -11.24 -7.55 3.73
CA GLU A 261 -11.10 -8.59 2.70
C GLU A 261 -9.76 -8.52 1.97
N GLY A 262 -9.22 -7.33 1.70
CA GLY A 262 -7.90 -7.19 1.07
C GLY A 262 -6.79 -7.93 1.83
N ILE A 263 -6.76 -7.82 3.16
CA ILE A 263 -5.79 -8.55 4.00
C ILE A 263 -6.01 -10.08 3.86
N LEU A 264 -7.25 -10.54 3.87
CA LEU A 264 -7.59 -11.97 3.71
C LEU A 264 -7.24 -12.51 2.30
N ARG A 265 -7.06 -11.62 1.32
CA ARG A 265 -6.69 -11.93 -0.08
C ARG A 265 -5.21 -11.73 -0.34
N ALA A 266 -4.45 -11.26 0.65
CA ALA A 266 -3.04 -10.95 0.49
C ALA A 266 -2.26 -12.22 0.17
N THR A 267 -1.45 -12.13 -0.89
CA THR A 267 -0.50 -13.16 -1.30
C THR A 267 0.90 -12.55 -1.34
N CYS A 268 1.92 -13.39 -1.41
CA CYS A 268 3.28 -12.92 -1.62
C CYS A 268 3.40 -12.19 -2.99
N PRO A 269 3.72 -10.89 -3.02
CA PRO A 269 3.91 -10.16 -4.27
C PRO A 269 5.14 -10.62 -5.04
N LEU A 270 6.14 -11.18 -4.34
CA LEU A 270 7.37 -11.68 -4.96
C LEU A 270 7.10 -12.84 -5.92
N ASP A 271 6.06 -13.63 -5.66
CA ASP A 271 5.71 -14.80 -6.46
C ASP A 271 5.11 -14.45 -7.83
N TRP A 272 4.72 -13.19 -8.02
CA TRP A 272 4.15 -12.70 -9.27
C TRP A 272 5.22 -12.17 -10.24
N PHE A 273 6.49 -12.05 -9.79
CA PHE A 273 7.60 -11.71 -10.67
C PHE A 273 8.10 -12.91 -11.48
N SER A 274 8.79 -12.62 -12.59
CA SER A 274 9.54 -13.62 -13.35
C SER A 274 10.54 -14.38 -12.46
N ASP A 275 10.90 -15.62 -12.83
CA ASP A 275 11.77 -16.47 -12.01
C ASP A 275 13.09 -15.81 -11.61
N GLU A 276 13.70 -15.04 -12.53
CA GLU A 276 14.95 -14.32 -12.27
C GLU A 276 14.77 -13.23 -11.21
N LEU A 277 13.76 -12.38 -11.38
CA LEU A 277 13.45 -11.32 -10.42
C LEU A 277 12.99 -11.88 -9.08
N ARG A 278 12.12 -12.90 -9.09
CA ARG A 278 11.68 -13.60 -7.88
C ARG A 278 12.89 -14.14 -7.11
N THR A 279 13.80 -14.83 -7.78
CA THR A 279 15.01 -15.38 -7.14
C THR A 279 15.88 -14.28 -6.52
N ASP A 280 16.10 -13.18 -7.23
CA ASP A 280 16.89 -12.05 -6.74
C ASP A 280 16.22 -11.34 -5.55
N LEU A 281 14.92 -11.09 -5.61
CA LEU A 281 14.15 -10.46 -4.52
C LEU A 281 14.08 -11.37 -3.28
N TYR A 282 13.91 -12.68 -3.47
CA TYR A 282 14.03 -13.63 -2.37
C TYR A 282 15.47 -13.59 -1.78
N GLY A 283 16.50 -13.43 -2.59
CA GLY A 283 17.90 -13.36 -2.13
C GLY A 283 18.26 -12.14 -1.26
N MET A 284 17.37 -11.15 -1.13
CA MET A 284 17.61 -9.90 -0.38
C MET A 284 16.61 -9.63 0.73
N ARG A 285 15.86 -10.66 1.15
CA ARG A 285 14.90 -10.52 2.23
C ARG A 285 15.62 -10.18 3.54
N MET A 286 15.15 -9.15 4.22
CA MET A 286 15.70 -8.67 5.48
C MET A 286 14.68 -7.80 6.21
N GLU A 287 14.81 -7.67 7.52
CA GLU A 287 14.07 -6.69 8.30
C GLU A 287 14.66 -5.28 8.08
N ASN A 288 13.90 -4.23 8.36
CA ASN A 288 14.29 -2.83 8.21
C ASN A 288 15.53 -2.45 9.04
N ASN A 289 15.90 -3.24 10.05
CA ASN A 289 17.14 -3.09 10.82
C ASN A 289 18.33 -3.86 10.23
N GLY A 290 18.16 -4.50 9.06
CA GLY A 290 19.20 -5.22 8.33
C GLY A 290 19.37 -6.70 8.72
N ILE A 291 18.55 -7.24 9.62
CA ILE A 291 18.58 -8.69 9.94
C ILE A 291 18.10 -9.47 8.71
N LEU A 292 18.97 -10.31 8.15
CA LEU A 292 18.64 -11.13 6.98
C LEU A 292 17.58 -12.18 7.34
N ALA A 293 16.63 -12.38 6.42
CA ALA A 293 15.66 -13.45 6.56
C ALA A 293 16.30 -14.81 6.28
N ASP A 294 15.97 -15.82 7.07
CA ASP A 294 16.31 -17.19 6.74
C ASP A 294 15.45 -17.74 5.58
N GLU A 295 15.85 -18.91 5.10
CA GLU A 295 15.18 -19.58 3.99
C GLU A 295 13.77 -20.05 4.40
N ASP A 296 13.64 -20.58 5.61
CA ASP A 296 12.40 -21.18 6.14
C ASP A 296 11.26 -20.17 6.32
N THR A 297 11.59 -18.88 6.49
CA THR A 297 10.59 -17.81 6.54
C THR A 297 9.88 -17.60 5.19
N GLY A 298 10.49 -17.98 4.07
CA GLY A 298 9.94 -17.73 2.73
C GLY A 298 9.58 -16.25 2.55
N CYS A 299 8.39 -15.96 2.01
CA CYS A 299 7.91 -14.58 1.85
C CYS A 299 7.29 -13.97 3.12
N GLY A 300 7.38 -14.65 4.27
CA GLY A 300 6.68 -14.27 5.49
C GLY A 300 5.21 -14.70 5.51
N LYS A 301 4.51 -14.37 6.60
CA LYS A 301 3.13 -14.79 6.84
C LYS A 301 2.32 -13.65 7.45
N VAL A 302 1.17 -13.36 6.84
CA VAL A 302 0.19 -12.41 7.39
C VAL A 302 -0.55 -13.04 8.55
N PHE A 303 -1.19 -14.19 8.32
CA PHE A 303 -1.95 -14.91 9.33
C PHE A 303 -1.16 -16.09 9.87
N GLN A 304 -1.14 -16.21 11.20
CA GLN A 304 -0.40 -17.25 11.91
C GLN A 304 -1.26 -17.89 13.02
N ASP A 305 -2.57 -17.69 12.96
CA ASP A 305 -3.51 -18.17 13.95
C ASP A 305 -3.45 -19.70 14.12
N VAL A 306 -3.37 -20.15 15.37
CA VAL A 306 -3.50 -21.56 15.74
C VAL A 306 -4.71 -21.70 16.69
N PRO A 307 -5.82 -22.30 16.24
CA PRO A 307 -7.00 -22.49 17.08
C PRO A 307 -6.68 -23.22 18.39
N GLY A 308 -7.19 -22.69 19.51
CA GLY A 308 -6.98 -23.27 20.85
C GLY A 308 -5.59 -23.04 21.46
N ALA A 309 -4.71 -22.30 20.78
CA ALA A 309 -3.38 -21.93 21.27
C ALA A 309 -3.20 -20.41 21.40
N ALA A 310 -2.06 -19.95 21.93
CA ALA A 310 -1.76 -18.52 22.07
C ALA A 310 -1.43 -17.86 20.73
N LYS A 311 -0.93 -18.62 19.74
CA LYS A 311 -0.40 -18.05 18.49
C LYS A 311 -1.45 -17.37 17.62
N GLY A 312 -1.18 -16.15 17.19
CA GLY A 312 -1.99 -15.37 16.26
C GLY A 312 -2.47 -14.04 16.81
N PHE A 313 -3.63 -13.60 16.31
CA PHE A 313 -4.20 -12.28 16.60
C PHE A 313 -5.20 -12.32 17.75
N TRP A 314 -5.23 -11.21 18.49
CA TRP A 314 -6.03 -11.02 19.69
C TRP A 314 -6.52 -9.58 19.80
N TYR A 315 -7.70 -9.39 20.40
CA TYR A 315 -8.39 -8.10 20.55
C TYR A 315 -8.75 -7.83 22.01
N ALA A 316 -8.55 -6.61 22.49
CA ALA A 316 -8.86 -6.23 23.86
C ALA A 316 -10.33 -6.46 24.21
N THR A 317 -10.62 -7.00 25.39
CA THR A 317 -12.01 -7.20 25.83
C THR A 317 -12.64 -5.96 26.48
N VAL A 318 -11.88 -4.88 26.58
CA VAL A 318 -12.31 -3.60 27.13
C VAL A 318 -12.16 -2.54 26.05
N PRO A 319 -13.01 -1.49 26.02
CA PRO A 319 -12.87 -0.42 25.06
C PRO A 319 -11.50 0.26 25.16
N VAL A 320 -10.83 0.40 24.02
CA VAL A 320 -9.59 1.19 23.86
C VAL A 320 -9.83 2.26 22.80
N ASP A 321 -9.55 3.53 23.14
CA ASP A 321 -9.87 4.67 22.29
C ASP A 321 -8.81 4.85 21.19
N GLY A 322 -9.07 4.35 19.99
CA GLY A 322 -8.23 4.58 18.82
C GLY A 322 -8.23 3.38 17.88
N LYS A 323 -7.98 3.64 16.60
CA LYS A 323 -7.83 2.55 15.64
C LYS A 323 -6.58 1.72 16.00
N TRP A 324 -6.73 0.40 16.01
CA TRP A 324 -5.67 -0.60 16.25
C TRP A 324 -5.16 -0.69 17.69
N LEU A 325 -5.52 0.24 18.59
CA LEU A 325 -5.01 0.25 19.96
C LEU A 325 -5.55 -0.90 20.82
N ASP A 326 -6.60 -1.58 20.35
CA ASP A 326 -7.15 -2.80 20.92
C ASP A 326 -6.39 -4.07 20.48
N HIS A 327 -5.43 -3.98 19.56
CA HIS A 327 -4.77 -5.16 18.99
C HIS A 327 -3.63 -5.70 19.89
N LEU A 328 -3.43 -7.02 19.78
CA LEU A 328 -2.28 -7.78 20.25
C LEU A 328 -1.97 -8.87 19.21
N ALA A 329 -0.69 -9.16 18.98
CA ALA A 329 -0.28 -10.31 18.18
C ALA A 329 0.82 -11.11 18.88
N LEU A 330 0.69 -12.44 18.83
CA LEU A 330 1.66 -13.42 19.32
C LEU A 330 2.08 -14.30 18.14
N VAL A 331 3.15 -13.94 17.45
CA VAL A 331 3.42 -14.45 16.09
C VAL A 331 4.91 -14.74 15.88
N ASP A 332 5.23 -15.55 14.87
CA ASP A 332 6.61 -15.70 14.38
C ASP A 332 7.11 -14.37 13.81
N THR A 333 8.41 -14.13 13.93
CA THR A 333 9.03 -13.00 13.22
C THR A 333 9.03 -13.25 11.71
N ASN A 334 9.06 -12.17 10.93
CA ASN A 334 9.11 -12.21 9.46
C ASN A 334 10.52 -12.45 8.89
N THR A 335 11.52 -12.78 9.72
CA THR A 335 12.90 -13.00 9.28
C THR A 335 13.60 -14.20 9.91
N ARG A 336 13.22 -14.64 11.11
CA ARG A 336 13.86 -15.76 11.81
C ARG A 336 12.81 -16.79 12.20
N SER A 337 12.97 -17.99 11.67
CA SER A 337 12.12 -19.15 11.87
C SER A 337 12.14 -19.71 13.29
N ASP A 338 13.16 -19.39 14.08
CA ASP A 338 13.30 -19.81 15.49
C ASP A 338 12.98 -18.68 16.50
N HIS A 339 12.39 -17.57 16.03
CA HIS A 339 12.01 -16.44 16.88
C HIS A 339 10.54 -16.08 16.73
N GLN A 340 9.94 -15.71 17.87
CA GLN A 340 8.58 -15.20 17.96
C GLN A 340 8.56 -13.82 18.63
N ALA A 341 7.48 -13.08 18.41
CA ALA A 341 7.28 -11.74 18.92
C ALA A 341 5.95 -11.64 19.69
N ILE A 342 6.01 -10.96 20.83
CA ILE A 342 4.84 -10.36 21.49
C ILE A 342 4.74 -8.94 20.93
N SER A 343 3.63 -8.59 20.29
CA SER A 343 3.42 -7.28 19.65
C SER A 343 2.20 -6.60 20.27
N VAL A 344 2.41 -5.49 20.95
CA VAL A 344 1.41 -4.80 21.78
C VAL A 344 1.12 -3.42 21.20
N ALA A 345 -0.16 -3.06 21.12
CA ALA A 345 -0.57 -1.72 20.68
C ALA A 345 -0.61 -0.68 21.81
N ASP A 346 -1.21 -0.98 22.97
CA ASP A 346 -1.35 0.00 24.08
C ASP A 346 -1.72 -0.63 25.44
N LEU A 347 -2.70 -1.54 25.49
CA LEU A 347 -3.37 -1.91 26.76
C LEU A 347 -2.47 -2.60 27.81
N VAL A 348 -1.51 -3.41 27.37
CA VAL A 348 -0.68 -4.25 28.27
C VAL A 348 0.65 -3.57 28.61
N ALA A 349 1.18 -2.80 27.67
CA ALA A 349 2.45 -2.10 27.71
C ALA A 349 2.41 -1.01 26.63
N ASP A 350 3.34 -0.05 26.71
CA ASP A 350 3.51 0.96 25.65
C ASP A 350 3.71 0.27 24.28
N PRO A 351 3.26 0.88 23.17
CA PRO A 351 3.33 0.26 21.85
C PRO A 351 4.74 -0.22 21.50
N GLY A 352 4.85 -1.50 21.14
CA GLY A 352 6.13 -2.11 20.81
C GLY A 352 6.02 -3.62 20.63
N TYR A 353 7.14 -4.24 20.28
CA TYR A 353 7.29 -5.68 20.17
C TYR A 353 8.53 -6.17 20.92
N TRP A 354 8.41 -7.39 21.43
CA TRP A 354 9.43 -8.10 22.20
C TRP A 354 9.70 -9.44 21.54
N ILE A 355 10.91 -9.60 21.02
CA ILE A 355 11.31 -10.78 20.26
C ILE A 355 12.12 -11.71 21.15
N PHE A 356 11.83 -13.00 21.10
CA PHE A 356 12.56 -14.03 21.83
C PHE A 356 12.81 -15.25 20.94
N GLN A 357 13.82 -16.04 21.29
CA GLN A 357 14.05 -17.35 20.70
C GLN A 357 13.12 -18.37 21.35
N GLU A 358 12.34 -19.09 20.55
CA GLU A 358 11.34 -20.04 21.04
C GLU A 358 11.97 -21.32 21.62
N LYS A 359 11.19 -22.03 22.44
CA LYS A 359 11.49 -23.36 22.97
C LYS A 359 10.34 -24.31 22.66
N ASP A 360 10.68 -25.59 22.58
CA ASP A 360 9.73 -26.68 22.30
C ASP A 360 9.06 -27.26 23.55
N SER A 361 9.46 -26.81 24.75
CA SER A 361 9.03 -27.37 26.02
C SER A 361 9.29 -26.44 27.22
N GLY A 362 8.61 -26.73 28.32
CA GLY A 362 8.70 -25.96 29.56
C GLY A 362 7.68 -24.82 29.62
N THR A 363 7.89 -23.88 30.55
CA THR A 363 6.99 -22.73 30.79
C THR A 363 7.64 -21.39 30.48
N HIS A 364 8.85 -21.38 29.90
CA HIS A 364 9.61 -20.17 29.60
C HIS A 364 9.90 -20.11 28.10
N ASN A 365 9.50 -19.03 27.43
CA ASN A 365 9.70 -18.81 26.00
C ASN A 365 9.20 -19.98 25.14
N LEU A 366 8.11 -20.64 25.57
CA LEU A 366 7.50 -21.76 24.84
C LEU A 366 6.89 -21.23 23.53
N ASP A 367 7.04 -21.94 22.42
CA ASP A 367 6.34 -21.62 21.17
C ASP A 367 4.85 -21.38 21.43
N PHE A 368 4.33 -20.23 20.99
CA PHE A 368 2.93 -19.85 21.16
C PHE A 368 1.94 -20.87 20.59
N ALA A 369 2.33 -21.68 19.61
CA ALA A 369 1.50 -22.75 19.07
C ALA A 369 1.33 -23.92 20.05
N LEU A 370 2.21 -24.05 21.04
CA LEU A 370 2.18 -25.09 22.07
C LEU A 370 1.51 -24.61 23.38
N VAL A 371 1.23 -23.32 23.50
CA VAL A 371 0.56 -22.72 24.66
C VAL A 371 -0.94 -22.86 24.49
N SER A 372 -1.50 -23.98 24.95
CA SER A 372 -2.93 -24.28 24.81
C SER A 372 -3.74 -23.95 26.06
N ALA A 373 -5.07 -23.94 25.92
CA ALA A 373 -5.98 -23.86 27.04
C ALA A 373 -5.64 -24.89 28.13
N GLY A 374 -5.54 -24.44 29.39
CA GLY A 374 -5.22 -25.29 30.53
C GLY A 374 -3.74 -25.71 30.67
N SER A 375 -2.84 -25.20 29.83
CA SER A 375 -1.39 -25.42 29.98
C SER A 375 -0.76 -24.60 31.11
N GLY A 376 -1.52 -23.69 31.73
CA GLY A 376 -1.09 -22.83 32.82
C GLY A 376 -0.50 -21.51 32.34
N VAL A 377 0.19 -20.82 33.25
CA VAL A 377 0.86 -19.55 32.98
C VAL A 377 2.26 -19.82 32.41
N HIS A 378 2.56 -19.21 31.28
CA HIS A 378 3.87 -19.21 30.63
C HIS A 378 4.52 -17.84 30.73
N CYS A 379 5.83 -17.83 30.88
CA CYS A 379 6.61 -16.62 31.02
C CYS A 379 7.51 -16.40 29.81
N TYR A 380 7.62 -15.14 29.37
CA TYR A 380 8.42 -14.74 28.22
C TYR A 380 9.37 -13.64 28.64
N ASP A 381 10.67 -13.87 28.46
CA ASP A 381 11.74 -12.94 28.81
C ASP A 381 12.96 -13.10 27.88
N THR A 382 14.06 -12.47 28.27
CA THR A 382 15.35 -12.57 27.57
C THR A 382 15.23 -12.09 26.12
N PHE A 383 14.56 -10.95 25.94
CA PHE A 383 14.26 -10.41 24.64
C PHE A 383 15.53 -10.00 23.88
N SER A 384 15.50 -10.19 22.56
CA SER A 384 16.62 -9.86 21.70
C SER A 384 16.74 -8.34 21.54
N ALA A 385 17.97 -7.87 21.30
CA ALA A 385 18.31 -6.45 21.27
C ALA A 385 17.63 -5.65 20.16
N ASP A 386 17.02 -6.32 19.20
CA ASP A 386 16.24 -5.75 18.11
C ASP A 386 14.73 -5.63 18.43
N SER A 387 14.32 -5.97 19.65
CA SER A 387 13.01 -5.58 20.20
C SER A 387 12.90 -4.05 20.27
N ASN A 388 11.69 -3.51 20.10
CA ASN A 388 11.46 -2.05 20.16
C ASN A 388 10.48 -1.64 21.28
N GLY A 389 10.17 -2.56 22.19
CA GLY A 389 9.51 -2.22 23.46
C GLY A 389 10.34 -1.24 24.32
N PRO A 390 9.80 -0.78 25.46
CA PRO A 390 10.43 0.25 26.29
C PRO A 390 11.87 -0.11 26.68
N ASP A 391 12.81 0.79 26.36
CA ASP A 391 14.21 0.66 26.78
C ASP A 391 14.34 0.71 28.30
N GLY A 392 15.09 -0.22 28.91
CA GLY A 392 15.44 -0.11 30.33
C GLY A 392 15.77 -1.42 31.05
N ASP A 393 15.24 -1.52 32.28
CA ASP A 393 15.39 -2.69 33.14
C ASP A 393 14.76 -3.93 32.48
N PRO A 394 15.28 -5.14 32.76
CA PRO A 394 14.67 -6.37 32.25
C PRO A 394 13.18 -6.42 32.56
N ASP A 395 12.40 -6.92 31.62
CA ASP A 395 10.97 -7.14 31.74
C ASP A 395 10.60 -8.54 31.24
N HIS A 396 9.37 -8.95 31.54
CA HIS A 396 8.79 -10.21 31.09
C HIS A 396 7.28 -10.10 30.90
N PHE A 397 6.74 -11.02 30.12
CA PHE A 397 5.31 -11.19 29.94
C PHE A 397 4.86 -12.52 30.51
N LEU A 398 3.73 -12.51 31.19
CA LEU A 398 3.00 -13.71 31.58
C LEU A 398 1.84 -13.91 30.62
N ILE A 399 1.64 -15.12 30.13
CA ILE A 399 0.56 -15.45 29.18
C ILE A 399 -0.13 -16.75 29.62
N GLU A 400 -1.46 -16.74 29.60
CA GLU A 400 -2.31 -17.91 29.82
C GLU A 400 -3.43 -17.92 28.79
N VAL A 401 -3.58 -19.03 28.08
CA VAL A 401 -4.80 -19.31 27.31
C VAL A 401 -5.80 -19.96 28.25
N VAL A 402 -6.92 -19.27 28.49
CA VAL A 402 -7.94 -19.71 29.45
C VAL A 402 -8.87 -20.73 28.78
N ASP A 403 -9.27 -20.45 27.55
CA ASP A 403 -10.08 -21.28 26.67
C ASP A 403 -9.77 -20.94 25.20
N ASP A 404 -10.52 -21.50 24.25
CA ASP A 404 -10.27 -21.34 22.81
C ASP A 404 -10.38 -19.88 22.31
N GLU A 405 -11.03 -19.00 23.10
CA GLU A 405 -11.34 -17.63 22.71
C GLU A 405 -10.69 -16.59 23.62
N THR A 406 -10.19 -16.98 24.79
CA THR A 406 -9.78 -16.05 25.85
C THR A 406 -8.31 -16.21 26.22
N LEU A 407 -7.57 -15.09 26.16
CA LEU A 407 -6.18 -14.99 26.60
C LEU A 407 -6.03 -13.98 27.73
N ARG A 408 -5.20 -14.32 28.71
CA ARG A 408 -4.74 -13.40 29.76
C ARG A 408 -3.27 -13.10 29.57
N ILE A 409 -2.92 -11.82 29.72
CA ILE A 409 -1.55 -11.35 29.59
C ILE A 409 -1.22 -10.26 30.61
N GLU A 410 0.00 -10.26 31.12
CA GLU A 410 0.49 -9.23 32.05
C GLU A 410 1.96 -8.92 31.74
N HIS A 411 2.30 -7.63 31.63
CA HIS A 411 3.67 -7.15 31.54
C HIS A 411 4.20 -6.79 32.93
N LYS A 412 5.42 -7.25 33.25
CA LYS A 412 6.04 -7.09 34.56
C LYS A 412 7.52 -6.75 34.41
N SER A 413 8.07 -6.05 35.39
CA SER A 413 9.53 -5.86 35.49
C SER A 413 10.23 -7.08 36.09
N GLY A 414 11.52 -7.20 35.78
CA GLY A 414 12.38 -8.33 36.13
C GLY A 414 12.36 -9.45 35.09
N ASN A 415 13.14 -10.50 35.36
CA ASN A 415 13.16 -11.72 34.54
C ASN A 415 12.13 -12.73 35.04
N CYS A 416 11.85 -13.75 34.24
CA CYS A 416 11.03 -14.88 34.65
C CYS A 416 11.62 -15.62 35.86
N GLY A 417 10.79 -15.84 36.87
CA GLY A 417 11.06 -16.64 38.05
C GLY A 417 10.70 -18.12 37.87
N THR A 418 10.76 -18.90 38.95
CA THR A 418 10.43 -20.34 38.94
C THR A 418 8.94 -20.64 39.13
N GLU A 419 8.21 -19.69 39.71
CA GLU A 419 6.76 -19.76 39.90
C GLU A 419 6.19 -18.40 39.52
N GLU A 420 5.52 -18.33 38.37
CA GLU A 420 4.88 -17.12 37.90
C GLU A 420 3.40 -17.13 38.20
N ALA A 421 2.89 -15.97 38.60
CA ALA A 421 1.49 -15.74 38.84
C ALA A 421 1.11 -14.33 38.40
N PHE A 422 -0.08 -14.21 37.86
CA PHE A 422 -0.67 -12.92 37.56
C PHE A 422 -0.97 -12.14 38.84
N THR A 423 -0.72 -10.83 38.81
CA THR A 423 -1.20 -9.89 39.82
C THR A 423 -2.44 -9.16 39.32
N SER A 424 -2.43 -8.71 38.08
CA SER A 424 -3.49 -7.92 37.46
C SER A 424 -3.45 -8.07 35.93
N PRO A 425 -3.89 -9.22 35.40
CA PRO A 425 -3.80 -9.50 33.98
C PRO A 425 -4.85 -8.74 33.18
N HIS A 426 -4.49 -8.37 31.96
CA HIS A 426 -5.42 -7.93 30.94
C HIS A 426 -6.02 -9.14 30.22
N THR A 427 -7.24 -8.99 29.72
CA THR A 427 -7.93 -10.05 28.98
C THR A 427 -8.11 -9.64 27.52
N TYR A 428 -7.83 -10.58 26.63
CA TYR A 428 -7.99 -10.47 25.19
C TYR A 428 -8.89 -11.60 24.68
N SER A 429 -9.57 -11.33 23.56
CA SER A 429 -10.46 -12.23 22.85
C SER A 429 -9.91 -12.55 21.47
N ARG A 430 -10.19 -13.75 20.96
CA ARG A 430 -9.96 -14.10 19.55
C ARG A 430 -10.82 -13.30 18.57
N TYR A 431 -11.98 -12.85 19.03
CA TYR A 431 -12.93 -12.09 18.23
C TYR A 431 -13.00 -10.64 18.66
N GLN A 432 -13.00 -9.72 17.70
CA GLN A 432 -13.22 -8.31 17.94
C GLN A 432 -14.68 -8.08 18.34
N MET A 433 -14.92 -7.34 19.43
CA MET A 433 -16.25 -7.12 20.01
C MET A 433 -17.01 -5.91 19.47
#